data_AF-A0A244EBD4-F1
#
_entry.id   AF-A0A244EBD4-F1
#
_cell.length_a   1.000
_cell.length_b   1.000
_cell.length_c   1.000
_cell.angle_alpha   90.00
_cell.angle_beta   90.00
_cell.angle_gamma   90.00
#
_symmetry.space_group_name_H-M   'P 1'
#
loop_
_entity.id
_entity.type
_entity.pdbx_description
1 polymer ?
#
loop_
_entity_poly.entity_id
_entity_poly.type
_entity_poly.pdbx_seq_one_letter_code
_entity_poly.pdbx_strand_id
1 'polypeptide(L)'
;MYTRYPTHVLRDDGACIPLAEENADYRAFLAWVVDGNTPTLPPQPTHAQLWERAITEMRALRQPILDVLDGLQASANTLGLSERAAVIETAKQGLRDITKLNLTDCTTYAQMRAKVGAAYAALVASLPADIRQSFKEATA
;
A
#
# COMPACT_ATOMS: atom_id res chain seq x y z
N MET A 1 16.62 -19.39 -22.19
CA MET A 1 16.97 -18.30 -21.25
C MET A 1 16.00 -18.33 -20.08
N TYR A 2 16.46 -17.98 -18.87
CA TYR A 2 15.63 -18.05 -17.66
C TYR A 2 15.53 -16.67 -16.98
N THR A 3 14.36 -16.40 -16.39
CA THR A 3 14.13 -15.27 -15.48
C THR A 3 13.81 -15.81 -14.10
N ARG A 4 14.59 -15.45 -13.08
CA ARG A 4 14.45 -15.96 -11.72
C ARG A 4 13.58 -15.04 -10.87
N TYR A 5 12.42 -15.53 -10.44
CA TYR A 5 11.57 -14.89 -9.44
C TYR A 5 11.83 -15.49 -8.04
N PRO A 6 11.39 -14.83 -6.96
CA PRO A 6 11.52 -15.38 -5.60
C PRO A 6 10.80 -16.71 -5.38
N THR A 7 9.74 -16.98 -6.14
CA THR A 7 8.85 -18.14 -5.95
C THR A 7 8.86 -19.15 -7.09
N HIS A 8 9.44 -18.80 -8.24
CA HIS A 8 9.49 -19.66 -9.43
C HIS A 8 10.59 -19.19 -10.39
N VAL A 9 10.87 -19.98 -11.42
CA VAL A 9 11.67 -19.60 -12.58
C VAL A 9 10.75 -19.53 -13.79
N LEU A 10 10.84 -18.46 -14.57
CA LEU A 10 10.17 -18.36 -15.86
C LEU A 10 11.18 -18.74 -16.95
N ARG A 11 10.85 -19.72 -17.78
CA ARG A 11 11.62 -20.06 -18.97
C ARG A 11 11.15 -19.21 -20.16
N ASP A 12 12.00 -19.02 -21.16
CA ASP A 12 11.73 -18.20 -22.35
C ASP A 12 10.53 -18.64 -23.18
N ASP A 13 10.14 -19.91 -23.11
CA ASP A 13 8.90 -20.46 -23.66
C ASP A 13 7.64 -20.07 -22.86
N GLY A 14 7.79 -19.29 -21.78
CA GLY A 14 6.71 -18.87 -20.90
C GLY A 14 6.36 -19.87 -19.81
N ALA A 15 7.07 -21.00 -19.70
CA ALA A 15 6.81 -21.99 -18.65
C ALA A 15 7.16 -21.45 -17.25
N CYS A 16 6.19 -21.48 -16.33
CA CYS A 16 6.38 -21.17 -14.92
C CYS A 16 6.82 -22.43 -14.17
N ILE A 17 8.08 -22.45 -13.74
CA ILE A 17 8.74 -23.59 -13.11
C ILE A 17 8.79 -23.36 -11.59
N PRO A 18 8.07 -24.16 -10.78
CA PRO A 18 8.18 -24.09 -9.33
C PRO A 18 9.60 -24.38 -8.81
N LEU A 19 10.00 -23.73 -7.72
CA LEU A 19 11.29 -23.95 -7.05
C LEU A 19 11.29 -25.24 -6.20
N ALA A 20 10.97 -26.38 -6.82
CA ALA A 20 10.91 -27.68 -6.17
C ALA A 20 12.05 -28.56 -6.68
N GLU A 21 12.84 -29.16 -5.77
CA GLU A 21 14.02 -29.96 -6.14
C GLU A 21 13.67 -31.23 -6.94
N GLU A 22 12.46 -31.75 -6.73
CA GLU A 22 11.88 -32.86 -7.48
C GLU A 22 11.47 -32.48 -8.91
N ASN A 23 11.31 -31.18 -9.21
CA ASN A 23 10.91 -30.71 -10.53
C ASN A 23 12.08 -30.83 -11.53
N ALA A 24 11.86 -31.57 -12.62
CA ALA A 24 12.89 -31.81 -13.62
C ALA A 24 13.37 -30.53 -14.33
N ASP A 25 12.46 -29.59 -14.62
CA ASP A 25 12.80 -28.29 -15.23
C ASP A 25 13.57 -27.40 -14.25
N TYR A 26 13.27 -27.45 -12.94
CA TYR A 26 14.03 -26.72 -11.95
C TYR A 26 15.46 -27.27 -11.82
N ARG A 27 15.63 -28.59 -11.82
CA ARG A 27 16.97 -29.21 -11.87
C ARG A 27 17.74 -28.84 -13.14
N ALA A 28 17.06 -28.80 -14.29
CA ALA A 28 17.67 -28.35 -15.55
C ALA A 28 18.12 -26.88 -15.47
N PHE A 29 17.31 -26.02 -14.85
CA PHE A 29 17.70 -24.64 -14.56
C PHE A 29 18.93 -24.56 -13.64
N LEU A 30 18.98 -25.35 -12.57
CA LEU A 30 20.14 -25.37 -11.65
C LEU A 30 21.43 -25.83 -12.35
N ALA A 31 21.36 -26.88 -13.17
CA ALA A 31 22.49 -27.34 -13.97
C ALA A 31 22.99 -26.24 -14.93
N TRP A 32 22.06 -25.56 -15.62
CA TRP A 32 22.39 -24.43 -16.48
C TRP A 32 23.09 -23.29 -15.73
N VAL A 33 22.73 -23.01 -14.48
CA VAL A 33 23.43 -22.03 -13.62
C VAL A 33 24.83 -22.52 -13.23
N VAL A 34 25.00 -23.82 -12.93
CA VAL A 34 26.30 -24.44 -12.62
C VAL A 34 27.27 -24.33 -13.79
N ASP A 35 26.77 -24.39 -15.02
CA ASP A 35 27.55 -24.18 -16.26
C ASP A 35 28.02 -22.72 -16.45
N GLY A 36 27.76 -21.83 -15.47
CA GLY A 36 28.23 -20.44 -15.46
C GLY A 36 27.25 -19.43 -16.04
N ASN A 37 26.04 -19.87 -16.40
CA ASN A 37 25.04 -18.95 -16.91
C ASN A 37 24.33 -18.17 -15.78
N THR A 38 23.96 -16.92 -16.06
CA THR A 38 23.26 -16.05 -15.10
C THR A 38 21.83 -15.81 -15.57
N PRO A 39 20.79 -16.14 -14.76
CA PRO A 39 19.42 -15.83 -15.13
C PRO A 39 19.16 -14.34 -15.06
N THR A 40 18.23 -13.88 -15.89
CA THR A 40 17.71 -12.52 -15.77
C THR A 40 16.92 -12.39 -14.47
N LEU A 41 16.90 -11.20 -13.89
CA LEU A 41 15.97 -10.88 -12.82
C LEU A 41 14.72 -10.24 -13.42
N PRO A 42 13.55 -10.37 -12.77
CA PRO A 42 12.36 -9.68 -13.21
C PRO A 42 12.59 -8.18 -13.27
N PRO A 43 11.92 -7.46 -14.19
CA PRO A 43 11.98 -6.01 -14.22
C PRO A 43 11.54 -5.46 -12.87
N GLN A 44 12.34 -4.54 -12.33
CA GLN A 44 11.96 -3.82 -11.12
C GLN A 44 10.75 -2.94 -11.42
N PRO A 45 9.81 -2.77 -10.45
CA PRO A 45 8.70 -1.86 -10.63
C PRO A 45 9.20 -0.44 -10.91
N THR A 46 8.54 0.27 -11.82
CA THR A 46 8.82 1.68 -12.07
C THR A 46 8.35 2.53 -10.90
N HIS A 47 8.88 3.76 -10.78
CA HIS A 47 8.41 4.71 -9.77
C HIS A 47 6.88 4.94 -9.84
N ALA A 48 6.33 5.04 -11.06
CA ALA A 48 4.90 5.18 -11.28
C ALA A 48 4.10 3.98 -10.75
N GLN A 49 4.58 2.76 -10.96
CA GLN A 49 3.95 1.54 -10.43
C GLN A 49 4.01 1.49 -8.90
N LEU A 50 5.14 1.88 -8.30
CA LEU A 50 5.28 1.98 -6.84
C LEU A 50 4.31 3.02 -6.27
N TRP A 51 4.17 4.16 -6.95
CA TRP A 51 3.27 5.24 -6.56
C TRP A 51 1.80 4.82 -6.64
N GLU A 52 1.38 4.21 -7.75
CA GLU A 52 0.02 3.72 -7.95
C GLU A 52 -0.37 2.69 -6.87
N ARG A 53 0.55 1.76 -6.58
CA ARG A 53 0.38 0.79 -5.50
C ARG A 53 0.20 1.48 -4.15
N ALA A 54 1.07 2.45 -3.81
CA ALA A 54 1.00 3.17 -2.54
C ALA A 54 -0.32 3.92 -2.38
N ILE A 55 -0.76 4.64 -3.42
CA ILE A 55 -2.05 5.36 -3.41
C ILE A 55 -3.23 4.39 -3.28
N THR A 56 -3.18 3.25 -3.96
CA THR A 56 -4.26 2.24 -3.91
C THR A 56 -4.39 1.63 -2.52
N GLU A 57 -3.28 1.18 -1.92
CA GLU A 57 -3.29 0.63 -0.55
C GLU A 57 -3.78 1.70 0.45
N MET A 58 -3.42 2.97 0.26
CA MET A 58 -3.87 4.06 1.13
C MET A 58 -5.36 4.38 0.99
N ARG A 59 -5.90 4.30 -0.23
CA ARG A 59 -7.35 4.43 -0.47
C ARG A 59 -8.12 3.32 0.22
N ALA A 60 -7.62 2.09 0.18
CA ALA A 60 -8.23 0.96 0.86
C ALA A 60 -8.22 1.16 2.38
N LEU A 61 -7.08 1.54 2.96
CA LEU A 61 -6.93 1.73 4.41
C LEU A 61 -7.78 2.88 4.98
N ARG A 62 -7.99 3.96 4.21
CA ARG A 62 -8.76 5.11 4.70
C ARG A 62 -10.27 4.93 4.60
N GLN A 63 -10.76 4.04 3.73
CA GLN A 63 -12.19 3.96 3.42
C GLN A 63 -13.05 3.66 4.65
N PRO A 64 -12.73 2.65 5.50
CA PRO A 64 -13.53 2.37 6.69
C PRO A 64 -13.59 3.56 7.66
N ILE A 65 -12.51 4.33 7.76
CA ILE A 65 -12.45 5.52 8.62
C ILE A 65 -13.36 6.62 8.07
N LEU A 66 -13.36 6.83 6.75
CA LEU A 66 -14.26 7.79 6.11
C LEU A 66 -15.72 7.42 6.35
N ASP A 67 -16.08 6.15 6.25
CA ASP A 67 -17.45 5.67 6.47
C ASP A 67 -17.91 5.95 7.91
N VAL A 68 -17.05 5.71 8.90
CA VAL A 68 -17.32 6.05 10.32
C VAL A 68 -17.47 7.55 10.51
N LEU A 69 -16.58 8.36 9.94
CA LEU A 69 -16.65 9.82 10.04
C LEU A 69 -17.90 10.38 9.35
N ASP A 70 -18.34 9.81 8.23
CA ASP A 70 -19.60 10.19 7.56
C ASP A 70 -20.80 9.94 8.49
N GLY A 71 -20.85 8.80 9.17
CA GLY A 71 -21.90 8.50 10.17
C GLY A 71 -21.90 9.46 11.37
N LEU A 72 -20.72 9.78 11.88
CA LEU A 72 -20.55 10.75 12.98
C LEU A 72 -20.95 12.17 12.56
N GLN A 73 -20.60 12.57 11.34
CA GLN A 73 -20.98 13.88 10.80
C GLN A 73 -22.49 13.98 10.62
N ALA A 74 -23.12 12.95 10.06
CA ALA A 74 -24.57 12.89 9.91
C ALA A 74 -25.27 13.04 11.27
N SER A 75 -24.78 12.31 12.29
CA SER A 75 -25.31 12.39 13.66
C SER A 75 -25.13 13.79 14.27
N ALA A 76 -23.96 14.41 14.09
CA ALA A 76 -23.70 15.76 14.56
C ALA A 76 -24.63 16.80 13.90
N ASN A 77 -24.88 16.67 12.59
CA ASN A 77 -25.80 17.53 11.86
C ASN A 77 -27.25 17.38 12.38
N THR A 78 -27.71 16.14 12.61
CA THR A 78 -29.05 15.88 13.17
C THR A 78 -29.24 16.50 14.56
N LEU A 79 -28.18 16.52 15.37
CA LEU A 79 -28.18 17.10 16.71
C LEU A 79 -27.93 18.62 16.75
N GLY A 80 -27.74 19.28 15.59
CA GLY A 80 -27.43 20.70 15.52
C GLY A 80 -26.03 21.08 16.02
N LEU A 81 -25.10 20.11 16.10
CA LEU A 81 -23.73 20.31 16.55
C LEU A 81 -22.82 20.76 15.40
N SER A 82 -23.08 21.95 14.85
CA SER A 82 -22.42 22.46 13.63
C SER A 82 -20.89 22.55 13.74
N GLU A 83 -20.37 22.99 14.88
CA GLU A 83 -18.91 23.05 15.11
C GLU A 83 -18.28 21.65 15.04
N ARG A 84 -18.93 20.66 15.64
CA ARG A 84 -18.48 19.27 15.61
C ARG A 84 -18.50 18.71 14.19
N ALA A 85 -19.55 18.97 13.42
CA ALA A 85 -19.66 18.55 12.04
C ALA A 85 -18.55 19.16 11.16
N ALA A 86 -18.15 20.41 11.41
CA ALA A 86 -17.06 21.09 10.72
C ALA A 86 -15.68 20.47 11.04
N VAL A 87 -15.44 20.11 12.30
CA VAL A 87 -14.20 19.40 12.69
C VAL A 87 -14.13 18.03 12.01
N ILE A 88 -15.24 17.29 11.93
CA ILE A 88 -15.29 16.00 11.25
C ILE A 88 -15.02 16.15 9.75
N GLU A 89 -15.60 17.17 9.08
CA GLU A 89 -15.29 17.43 7.67
C GLU A 89 -13.80 17.74 7.48
N THR A 90 -13.20 18.51 8.39
CA THR A 90 -11.76 18.79 8.36
C THR A 90 -10.94 17.51 8.46
N ALA A 91 -11.32 16.58 9.33
CA ALA A 91 -10.66 15.27 9.46
C ALA A 91 -10.76 14.44 8.16
N LYS A 92 -11.96 14.38 7.57
CA LYS A 92 -12.21 13.70 6.29
C LYS A 92 -11.38 14.29 5.16
N GLN A 93 -11.31 15.63 5.09
CA GLN A 93 -10.51 16.32 4.08
C GLN A 93 -9.02 16.02 4.26
N GLY A 94 -8.51 16.01 5.50
CA GLY A 94 -7.15 15.58 5.79
C GLY A 94 -6.84 14.17 5.28
N LEU A 95 -7.74 13.20 5.51
CA LEU A 95 -7.59 11.82 5.00
C LEU A 95 -7.58 11.75 3.46
N ARG A 96 -8.34 12.62 2.80
CA ARG A 96 -8.34 12.71 1.33
C ARG A 96 -7.03 13.33 0.82
N ASP A 97 -6.51 14.34 1.51
CA ASP A 97 -5.30 15.06 1.11
C ASP A 97 -4.02 14.26 1.30
N ILE A 98 -4.02 13.24 2.18
CA ILE A 98 -2.90 12.28 2.27
C ILE A 98 -2.61 11.62 0.91
N THR A 99 -3.62 11.38 0.05
CA THR A 99 -3.37 10.84 -1.31
C THR A 99 -2.76 11.83 -2.29
N LYS A 100 -2.59 13.09 -1.90
CA LYS A 100 -1.94 14.15 -2.69
C LYS A 100 -0.50 14.40 -2.22
N LEU A 101 0.02 13.60 -1.29
CA LEU A 101 1.39 13.74 -0.81
C LEU A 101 2.38 13.64 -1.95
N ASN A 102 3.39 14.52 -1.91
CA ASN A 102 4.52 14.42 -2.81
C ASN A 102 5.42 13.24 -2.39
N LEU A 103 5.52 12.24 -3.26
CA LEU A 103 6.33 11.04 -3.07
C LEU A 103 7.49 10.95 -4.08
N THR A 104 7.83 12.04 -4.78
CA THR A 104 8.90 12.02 -5.80
C THR A 104 10.29 11.77 -5.21
N ASP A 105 10.49 12.06 -3.93
CA ASP A 105 11.70 11.77 -3.16
C ASP A 105 11.79 10.31 -2.69
N CYS A 106 10.71 9.53 -2.83
CA CYS A 106 10.68 8.14 -2.44
C CYS A 106 11.11 7.26 -3.62
N THR A 107 12.16 6.47 -3.43
CA THR A 107 12.72 5.54 -4.44
C THR A 107 12.25 4.09 -4.26
N THR A 108 11.66 3.77 -3.11
CA THR A 108 11.17 2.43 -2.78
C THR A 108 9.75 2.46 -2.25
N TYR A 109 9.06 1.32 -2.37
CA TYR A 109 7.73 1.16 -1.77
C TYR A 109 7.71 1.42 -0.26
N ALA A 110 8.76 0.95 0.45
CA ALA A 110 8.89 1.12 1.89
C ALA A 110 8.98 2.60 2.29
N GLN A 111 9.72 3.42 1.53
CA GLN A 111 9.81 4.87 1.75
C GLN A 111 8.47 5.56 1.52
N MET A 112 7.76 5.21 0.44
CA MET A 112 6.42 5.75 0.16
C MET A 112 5.46 5.43 1.30
N ARG A 113 5.42 4.17 1.74
CA ARG A 113 4.58 3.73 2.87
C ARG A 113 4.92 4.45 4.17
N ALA A 114 6.21 4.61 4.48
CA ALA A 114 6.65 5.31 5.68
C ALA A 114 6.24 6.80 5.67
N LYS A 115 6.44 7.49 4.55
CA LYS A 115 6.08 8.90 4.40
C LYS A 115 4.57 9.12 4.51
N VAL A 116 3.78 8.23 3.90
CA VAL A 116 2.33 8.30 4.03
C VAL A 116 1.87 7.97 5.46
N GLY A 117 2.45 6.94 6.08
CA GLY A 117 2.16 6.59 7.47
C GLY A 117 2.46 7.73 8.45
N ALA A 118 3.55 8.47 8.23
CA ALA A 118 3.89 9.64 9.03
C ALA A 118 2.86 10.77 8.86
N ALA A 119 2.40 11.05 7.64
CA ALA A 119 1.36 12.05 7.40
C ALA A 119 0.01 11.66 8.03
N TYR A 120 -0.35 10.37 7.96
CA TYR A 120 -1.53 9.83 8.64
C TYR A 120 -1.41 10.00 10.16
N ALA A 121 -0.28 9.62 10.77
CA ALA A 121 -0.06 9.78 12.19
C ALA A 121 -0.12 11.26 12.64
N ALA A 122 0.45 12.17 11.85
CA ALA A 122 0.39 13.61 12.11
C ALA A 122 -1.05 14.15 12.04
N LEU A 123 -1.84 13.71 11.06
CA LEU A 123 -3.27 14.03 10.98
C LEU A 123 -4.00 13.52 12.22
N VAL A 124 -3.83 12.25 12.59
CA VAL A 124 -4.49 11.68 13.76
C VAL A 124 -4.11 12.45 15.02
N ALA A 125 -2.84 12.79 15.20
CA ALA A 125 -2.36 13.52 16.38
C ALA A 125 -3.01 14.91 16.54
N SER A 126 -3.31 15.59 15.43
CA SER A 126 -3.93 16.94 15.45
C SER A 126 -5.44 16.92 15.71
N LEU A 127 -6.09 15.76 15.62
CA LEU A 127 -7.54 15.64 15.84
C LEU A 127 -7.92 15.61 17.33
N PRO A 128 -9.14 16.08 17.68
CA PRO A 128 -9.70 15.92 19.01
C PRO A 128 -9.76 14.46 19.46
N ALA A 129 -9.65 14.23 20.77
CA ALA A 129 -9.47 12.91 21.36
C ALA A 129 -10.60 11.93 21.02
N ASP A 130 -11.82 12.41 20.98
CA ASP A 130 -13.02 11.65 20.63
C ASP A 130 -13.04 11.23 19.15
N ILE A 131 -12.59 12.10 18.23
CA ILE A 131 -12.46 11.76 16.81
C ILE A 131 -11.30 10.77 16.60
N ARG A 132 -10.19 10.93 17.32
CA ARG A 132 -9.08 9.96 17.29
C ARG A 132 -9.51 8.56 17.70
N GLN A 133 -10.47 8.45 18.62
CA GLN A 133 -10.97 7.16 19.06
C GLN A 133 -11.68 6.42 17.91
N SER A 134 -12.42 7.14 17.07
CA SER A 134 -13.08 6.58 15.87
C SER A 134 -12.09 5.98 14.86
N PHE A 135 -10.86 6.49 14.79
CA PHE A 135 -9.81 5.92 13.93
C PHE A 135 -9.33 4.55 14.42
N LYS A 136 -9.27 4.36 15.75
CA LYS A 136 -8.91 3.06 16.34
C LYS A 136 -10.02 2.03 16.11
N GLU A 137 -11.28 2.45 16.26
CA GLU A 137 -12.44 1.58 16.07
C GLU A 137 -12.60 1.13 14.62
N ALA A 138 -12.27 2.00 13.66
CA ALA A 138 -12.33 1.69 12.23
C ALA A 138 -11.16 0.82 11.72
N THR A 139 -10.12 0.58 12.54
CA THR A 139 -8.91 -0.15 12.16
C THR A 139 -8.61 -1.37 13.05
N ALA A 140 -9.47 -1.65 14.02
CA ALA A 140 -9.44 -2.84 14.89
C ALA A 140 -10.15 -4.03 14.23
#